data_AF-A0A4Z2F903-F1
#
_entry.id   AF-A0A4Z2F903-F1
#
_cell.length_a   1.000
_cell.length_b   1.000
_cell.length_c   1.000
_cell.angle_alpha   90.00
_cell.angle_beta   90.00
_cell.angle_gamma   90.00
#
_symmetry.space_group_name_H-M   'P 1'
#
loop_
_entity.id
_entity.type
_entity.pdbx_description
1 polymer ?
#
loop_
_entity_poly.entity_id
_entity_poly.type
_entity_poly.pdbx_seq_one_letter_code
_entity_poly.pdbx_strand_id
1 'polypeptide(L)'
;METEDSETLTDQNLLRDKFREFARETGMLGQERVDLVNGTVDELIEAGHAEAAAMAEWKDAINENWADLLELIDTRAQLLTTSYELLRYFDDGKELVAQIHDKQKELPDDVGEDFSKAESFHRMHAAFERDISALGKQVQQFQETAARLHAQYAGGRADAIQGKEREVVEAWRGLLEACDGRRAQLEDTAEKFRFFAVVRDLMAWMESTIQQIETQEKPR
;
A
#
# COMPACT_ATOMS: atom_id res chain seq x y z
N MET A 1 -16.11 -6.07 -15.27
CA MET A 1 -14.87 -6.64 -14.73
C MET A 1 -14.56 -6.05 -13.35
N GLU A 2 -14.44 -4.73 -13.17
CA GLU A 2 -14.26 -4.11 -11.84
C GLU A 2 -15.40 -4.39 -10.84
N THR A 3 -16.64 -4.50 -11.32
CA THR A 3 -17.81 -4.80 -10.48
C THR A 3 -17.82 -6.24 -9.97
N GLU A 4 -17.30 -7.21 -10.74
CA GLU A 4 -17.27 -8.63 -10.36
C GLU A 4 -16.15 -8.92 -9.35
N ASP A 5 -15.00 -8.26 -9.48
CA ASP A 5 -13.88 -8.38 -8.54
C ASP A 5 -14.26 -7.81 -7.15
N SER A 6 -14.92 -6.64 -7.14
CA SER A 6 -15.41 -5.98 -5.91
C SER A 6 -16.49 -6.80 -5.19
N GLU A 7 -17.42 -7.41 -5.95
CA GLU A 7 -18.45 -8.29 -5.41
C GLU A 7 -17.82 -9.57 -4.81
N THR A 8 -16.81 -10.14 -5.48
CA THR A 8 -16.07 -11.31 -5.00
C THR A 8 -15.31 -11.04 -3.70
N LEU A 9 -14.65 -9.88 -3.57
CA LEU A 9 -13.95 -9.50 -2.34
C LEU A 9 -14.93 -9.27 -1.18
N THR A 10 -16.08 -8.66 -1.47
CA THR A 10 -17.15 -8.41 -0.49
C THR A 10 -17.73 -9.73 0.03
N ASP A 11 -17.98 -10.68 -0.87
CA ASP A 11 -18.48 -12.01 -0.52
C ASP A 11 -17.46 -12.81 0.31
N GLN A 12 -16.17 -12.76 -0.05
CA GLN A 12 -15.12 -13.40 0.75
C GLN A 12 -14.97 -12.76 2.13
N ASN A 13 -15.08 -11.43 2.23
CA ASN A 13 -15.04 -10.72 3.50
C ASN A 13 -16.20 -11.16 4.42
N LEU A 14 -17.42 -11.23 3.86
CA LEU A 14 -18.61 -11.69 4.58
C LEU A 14 -18.46 -13.14 5.04
N LEU A 15 -17.95 -14.02 4.19
CA LEU A 15 -17.73 -15.42 4.54
C LEU A 15 -16.71 -15.57 5.68
N ARG A 16 -15.61 -14.82 5.63
CA ARG A 16 -14.59 -14.80 6.68
C ARG A 16 -15.18 -14.32 8.01
N ASP A 17 -15.96 -13.25 7.99
CA ASP A 17 -16.53 -12.66 9.21
C ASP A 17 -17.58 -13.58 9.84
N LYS A 18 -18.48 -14.16 9.02
CA LYS A 18 -19.42 -15.20 9.47
C LYS A 18 -18.70 -16.41 10.08
N PHE A 19 -17.60 -16.85 9.46
CA PHE A 19 -16.85 -17.99 9.99
C PHE A 19 -16.14 -17.66 11.31
N ARG A 20 -15.64 -16.43 11.47
CA ARG A 20 -15.06 -15.96 12.75
C ARG A 20 -16.09 -15.95 13.88
N GLU A 21 -17.31 -15.51 13.59
CA GLU A 21 -18.42 -15.56 14.54
C GLU A 21 -18.76 -17.01 14.91
N PHE A 22 -18.96 -17.86 13.91
CA PHE A 22 -19.19 -19.31 14.10
C PHE A 22 -18.09 -19.98 14.95
N ALA A 23 -16.82 -19.69 14.66
CA ALA A 23 -15.68 -20.24 15.40
C ALA A 23 -15.70 -19.80 16.87
N ARG A 24 -16.00 -18.52 17.12
CA ARG A 24 -16.08 -17.95 18.47
C ARG A 24 -17.22 -18.58 19.27
N GLU A 25 -18.42 -18.65 18.69
CA GLU A 25 -19.60 -19.23 19.35
C GLU A 25 -19.41 -20.72 19.62
N THR A 26 -18.93 -21.46 18.61
CA THR A 26 -18.67 -22.90 18.72
C THR A 26 -17.61 -23.18 19.78
N GLY A 27 -16.51 -22.44 19.78
CA GLY A 27 -15.45 -22.56 20.79
C GLY A 27 -15.96 -22.30 22.21
N MET A 28 -16.74 -21.23 22.42
CA MET A 28 -17.27 -20.89 23.73
C MET A 28 -18.29 -21.93 24.23
N LEU A 29 -19.34 -22.22 23.43
CA LEU A 29 -20.43 -23.12 23.84
C LEU A 29 -19.98 -24.58 23.88
N GLY A 30 -19.08 -24.98 22.98
CA GLY A 30 -18.54 -26.33 22.95
C GLY A 30 -17.62 -26.60 24.14
N GLN A 31 -16.74 -25.65 24.49
CA GLN A 31 -15.85 -25.79 25.65
C GLN A 31 -16.66 -25.93 26.95
N GLU A 32 -17.68 -25.09 27.15
CA GLU A 32 -18.56 -25.18 28.33
C GLU A 32 -19.21 -26.57 28.47
N ARG A 33 -19.66 -27.15 27.35
CA ARG A 33 -20.27 -28.49 27.34
C ARG A 33 -19.25 -29.59 27.62
N VAL A 34 -18.06 -29.49 27.04
CA VAL A 34 -16.96 -30.44 27.27
C VAL A 34 -16.53 -30.41 28.73
N ASP A 35 -16.36 -29.22 29.31
CA ASP A 35 -16.01 -29.05 30.72
C ASP A 35 -17.06 -29.64 31.66
N LEU A 36 -18.36 -29.44 31.36
CA LEU A 36 -19.45 -30.02 32.13
C LEU A 36 -19.45 -31.57 32.10
N VAL A 37 -19.27 -32.17 30.92
CA VAL A 37 -19.21 -33.62 30.77
C VAL A 37 -17.98 -34.18 31.48
N ASN A 38 -16.82 -33.53 31.32
CA ASN A 38 -15.58 -33.90 31.99
C ASN A 38 -15.76 -33.91 33.52
N GLY A 39 -16.34 -32.86 34.10
CA GLY A 39 -16.60 -32.77 35.53
C GLY A 39 -17.59 -33.83 36.02
N THR A 40 -18.66 -34.10 35.25
CA THR A 40 -19.63 -35.14 35.59
C THR A 40 -18.99 -36.54 35.60
N VAL A 41 -18.13 -36.83 34.62
CA VAL A 41 -17.39 -38.11 34.55
C VAL A 41 -16.41 -38.23 35.72
N ASP A 42 -15.70 -37.17 36.07
CA ASP A 42 -14.75 -37.17 37.19
C ASP A 42 -15.47 -37.46 38.52
N GLU A 43 -16.61 -36.82 38.79
CA GLU A 43 -17.42 -37.09 39.99
C GLU A 43 -17.88 -38.55 40.08
N LEU A 44 -18.29 -39.16 38.96
CA LEU A 44 -18.73 -40.56 38.92
C LEU A 44 -17.56 -41.53 39.15
N ILE A 45 -16.39 -41.23 38.60
CA ILE A 45 -15.18 -42.03 38.82
C ILE A 45 -14.75 -41.94 40.29
N GLU A 46 -14.74 -40.74 40.89
CA GLU A 46 -14.42 -40.54 42.31
C GLU A 46 -15.40 -41.26 43.25
N ALA A 47 -16.68 -41.33 42.88
CA ALA A 47 -17.70 -42.08 43.62
C ALA A 47 -17.56 -43.62 43.51
N GLY A 48 -16.59 -44.12 42.75
CA GLY A 48 -16.33 -45.56 42.57
C GLY A 48 -17.36 -46.25 41.68
N HIS A 49 -17.87 -45.54 40.66
CA HIS A 49 -18.86 -46.10 39.73
C HIS A 49 -18.35 -47.39 39.06
N ALA A 50 -19.23 -48.39 38.92
CA ALA A 50 -18.87 -49.72 38.41
C ALA A 50 -18.29 -49.69 36.98
N GLU A 51 -18.65 -48.68 36.20
CA GLU A 51 -18.20 -48.48 34.81
C GLU A 51 -17.11 -47.40 34.67
N ALA A 52 -16.41 -47.04 35.76
CA ALA A 52 -15.41 -45.96 35.77
C ALA A 52 -14.36 -46.07 34.64
N ALA A 53 -13.92 -47.29 34.30
CA ALA A 53 -12.98 -47.51 33.20
C ALA A 53 -13.55 -47.11 31.83
N ALA A 54 -14.80 -47.50 31.53
CA ALA A 54 -15.46 -47.13 30.29
C ALA A 54 -15.75 -45.61 30.23
N MET A 55 -16.12 -45.01 31.37
CA MET A 55 -16.35 -43.56 31.46
C MET A 55 -15.08 -42.75 31.20
N ALA A 56 -13.94 -43.21 31.71
CA ALA A 56 -12.64 -42.59 31.43
C ALA A 56 -12.29 -42.66 29.93
N GLU A 57 -12.48 -43.81 29.28
CA GLU A 57 -12.26 -43.95 27.83
C GLU A 57 -13.16 -43.01 27.01
N TRP A 58 -14.42 -42.84 27.41
CA TRP A 58 -15.35 -41.92 26.73
C TRP A 58 -14.95 -40.45 26.93
N LYS A 59 -14.49 -40.11 28.14
CA LYS A 59 -13.96 -38.78 28.45
C LYS A 59 -12.75 -38.45 27.57
N ASP A 60 -11.80 -39.37 27.46
CA ASP A 60 -10.61 -39.19 26.62
C ASP A 60 -11.02 -39.02 25.15
N ALA A 61 -11.91 -39.87 24.63
CA ALA A 61 -12.41 -39.77 23.27
C ALA A 61 -13.14 -38.44 22.99
N ILE A 62 -13.92 -37.91 23.93
CA ILE A 62 -14.58 -36.60 23.78
C ILE A 62 -13.54 -35.47 23.70
N ASN A 63 -12.52 -35.51 24.56
CA ASN A 63 -11.48 -34.49 24.58
C ASN A 63 -10.62 -34.52 23.31
N GLU A 64 -10.29 -35.71 22.80
CA GLU A 64 -9.60 -35.88 21.52
C GLU A 64 -10.43 -35.31 20.35
N ASN A 65 -11.70 -35.73 20.22
CA ASN A 65 -12.57 -35.21 19.16
C ASN A 65 -12.80 -33.69 19.25
N TRP A 66 -12.84 -33.14 20.47
CA TRP A 66 -12.94 -31.69 20.68
C TRP A 66 -11.67 -30.96 20.23
N ALA A 67 -10.49 -31.49 20.56
CA ALA A 67 -9.22 -30.95 20.10
C ALA A 67 -9.11 -30.96 18.56
N ASP A 68 -9.49 -32.07 17.92
CA ASP A 68 -9.52 -32.19 16.45
C ASP A 68 -10.46 -31.16 15.81
N LEU A 69 -11.64 -30.93 16.41
CA LEU A 69 -12.58 -29.93 15.92
C LEU A 69 -12.00 -28.51 16.01
N LEU A 70 -11.32 -28.18 17.12
CA LEU A 70 -10.68 -26.87 17.29
C LEU A 70 -9.57 -26.66 16.26
N GLU A 71 -8.76 -27.67 15.97
CA GLU A 71 -7.71 -27.62 14.94
C GLU A 71 -8.31 -27.40 13.54
N LEU A 72 -9.42 -28.09 13.22
CA LEU A 72 -10.13 -27.89 11.95
C LEU A 72 -10.70 -26.48 11.81
N ILE A 73 -11.25 -25.93 12.90
CA ILE A 73 -11.76 -24.56 12.93
C ILE A 73 -10.62 -23.57 12.69
N ASP A 74 -9.49 -23.73 13.38
CA ASP A 74 -8.33 -22.83 13.24
C ASP A 74 -7.75 -22.89 11.82
N THR A 75 -7.54 -24.09 11.29
CA THR A 75 -7.07 -24.30 9.91
C THR A 75 -8.00 -23.62 8.90
N ARG A 76 -9.31 -23.75 9.08
CA ARG A 76 -10.29 -23.11 8.19
C ARG A 76 -10.28 -21.59 8.32
N ALA A 77 -10.15 -21.06 9.54
CA ALA A 77 -10.05 -19.62 9.78
C ALA A 77 -8.80 -19.02 9.14
N GLN A 78 -7.67 -19.72 9.23
CA GLN A 78 -6.41 -19.31 8.62
C GLN A 78 -6.50 -19.31 7.09
N LEU A 79 -7.10 -20.36 6.49
CA LEU A 79 -7.31 -20.42 5.02
C LEU A 79 -8.21 -19.29 4.51
N LEU A 80 -9.29 -18.96 5.22
CA LEU A 80 -10.16 -17.84 4.84
C LEU A 80 -9.44 -16.50 4.96
N THR A 81 -8.60 -16.35 5.99
CA THR A 81 -7.81 -15.13 6.19
C THR A 81 -6.77 -14.96 5.08
N THR A 82 -5.99 -16.00 4.77
CA THR A 82 -4.96 -15.92 3.71
C THR A 82 -5.57 -15.74 2.33
N SER A 83 -6.70 -16.40 2.03
CA SER A 83 -7.44 -16.18 0.77
C SER A 83 -7.89 -14.72 0.62
N TYR A 84 -8.48 -14.16 1.67
CA TYR A 84 -8.92 -12.76 1.67
C TYR A 84 -7.75 -11.80 1.49
N GLU A 85 -6.64 -12.00 2.22
CA GLU A 85 -5.44 -11.16 2.10
C GLU A 85 -4.87 -11.18 0.68
N LEU A 86 -4.85 -12.35 0.03
CA LEU A 86 -4.37 -12.48 -1.33
C LEU A 86 -5.25 -11.73 -2.34
N LEU A 87 -6.57 -11.85 -2.25
CA LEU A 87 -7.48 -11.11 -3.14
C LEU A 87 -7.34 -9.61 -2.94
N ARG A 88 -7.37 -9.17 -1.68
CA ARG A 88 -7.20 -7.77 -1.33
C ARG A 88 -5.88 -7.21 -1.86
N TYR A 89 -4.79 -7.96 -1.79
CA TYR A 89 -3.50 -7.53 -2.35
C TYR A 89 -3.58 -7.21 -3.85
N PHE A 90 -4.28 -8.03 -4.64
CA PHE A 90 -4.42 -7.74 -6.07
C PHE A 90 -5.29 -6.52 -6.36
N ASP A 91 -6.35 -6.31 -5.58
CA ASP A 91 -7.22 -5.15 -5.73
C ASP A 91 -6.54 -3.87 -5.26
N ASP A 92 -5.90 -3.88 -4.08
CA ASP A 92 -5.08 -2.77 -3.56
C ASP A 92 -4.00 -2.40 -4.60
N GLY A 93 -3.40 -3.39 -5.27
CA GLY A 93 -2.40 -3.16 -6.32
C GLY A 93 -2.97 -2.51 -7.59
N LYS A 94 -4.16 -2.92 -8.04
CA LYS A 94 -4.85 -2.27 -9.18
C LYS A 94 -5.18 -0.81 -8.85
N GLU A 95 -5.75 -0.58 -7.67
CA GLU A 95 -6.13 0.76 -7.22
C GLU A 95 -4.90 1.67 -7.11
N LEU A 96 -3.81 1.17 -6.51
CA LEU A 96 -2.58 1.94 -6.36
C LEU A 96 -1.95 2.32 -7.70
N VAL A 97 -1.91 1.39 -8.68
CA VAL A 97 -1.45 1.69 -10.05
C VAL A 97 -2.31 2.79 -10.68
N ALA A 98 -3.63 2.70 -10.56
CA ALA A 98 -4.54 3.72 -11.08
C ALA A 98 -4.30 5.10 -10.43
N GLN A 99 -4.18 5.14 -9.10
CA GLN A 99 -3.87 6.37 -8.36
C GLN A 99 -2.54 7.00 -8.79
N ILE A 100 -1.50 6.19 -9.00
CA ILE A 100 -0.18 6.66 -9.48
C ILE A 100 -0.30 7.25 -10.88
N HIS A 101 -1.00 6.57 -11.80
CA HIS A 101 -1.19 7.08 -13.16
C HIS A 101 -2.03 8.35 -13.20
N ASP A 102 -3.07 8.45 -12.37
CA ASP A 102 -3.89 9.66 -12.29
C ASP A 102 -3.08 10.83 -11.75
N LYS A 103 -2.22 10.59 -10.75
CA LYS A 103 -1.27 11.61 -10.28
C LYS A 103 -0.26 12.01 -11.34
N GLN A 104 0.22 11.07 -12.15
CA GLN A 104 1.12 11.40 -13.25
C GLN A 104 0.44 12.31 -14.29
N LYS A 105 -0.85 12.12 -14.57
CA LYS A 105 -1.63 12.98 -15.49
C LYS A 105 -1.88 14.39 -14.94
N GLU A 106 -1.75 14.60 -13.63
CA GLU A 106 -1.88 15.94 -13.03
C GLU A 106 -0.63 16.81 -13.26
N LEU A 107 0.49 16.24 -13.71
CA LEU A 107 1.70 16.99 -14.01
C LEU A 107 1.45 17.97 -15.17
N PRO A 108 1.63 19.28 -14.98
CA PRO A 108 1.51 20.24 -16.07
C PRO A 108 2.66 20.08 -17.08
N ASP A 109 2.43 20.47 -18.34
CA ASP A 109 3.48 20.57 -19.36
C ASP A 109 4.13 21.97 -19.43
N ASP A 110 3.44 23.00 -18.91
CA ASP A 110 3.93 24.39 -18.98
C ASP A 110 5.12 24.62 -18.03
N VAL A 111 6.16 25.28 -18.55
CA VAL A 111 7.42 25.63 -17.87
C VAL A 111 7.59 27.14 -17.65
N GLY A 112 6.65 27.95 -18.14
CA GLY A 112 6.62 29.39 -17.95
C GLY A 112 7.29 30.17 -19.09
N GLU A 113 6.75 31.36 -19.37
CA GLU A 113 7.23 32.27 -20.43
C GLU A 113 8.19 33.37 -19.92
N ASP A 114 8.39 33.46 -18.61
CA ASP A 114 9.33 34.38 -17.97
C ASP A 114 9.92 33.80 -16.68
N PHE A 115 10.91 34.48 -16.10
CA PHE A 115 11.60 34.04 -14.88
C PHE A 115 10.65 33.87 -13.69
N SER A 116 9.74 34.82 -13.48
CA SER A 116 8.82 34.84 -12.33
C SER A 116 7.83 33.68 -12.39
N LYS A 117 7.30 33.39 -13.58
CA LYS A 117 6.41 32.25 -13.83
C LYS A 117 7.14 30.93 -13.67
N ALA A 118 8.33 30.78 -14.26
CA ALA A 118 9.15 29.58 -14.11
C ALA A 118 9.46 29.28 -12.63
N GLU A 119 9.83 30.31 -11.86
CA GLU A 119 10.08 30.17 -10.41
C GLU A 119 8.81 29.81 -9.62
N SER A 120 7.65 30.38 -10.00
CA SER A 120 6.36 30.01 -9.41
C SER A 120 6.01 28.54 -9.68
N PHE A 121 6.17 28.08 -10.92
CA PHE A 121 5.94 26.68 -11.28
C PHE A 121 6.90 25.73 -10.59
N HIS A 122 8.16 26.13 -10.42
CA HIS A 122 9.13 25.36 -9.62
C HIS A 122 8.67 25.20 -8.17
N ARG A 123 8.14 26.25 -7.52
CA ARG A 123 7.57 26.16 -6.16
C ARG A 123 6.34 25.24 -6.10
N MET A 124 5.47 25.31 -7.10
CA MET A 124 4.29 24.43 -7.20
C MET A 124 4.70 22.98 -7.40
N HIS A 125 5.70 22.72 -8.26
CA HIS A 125 6.24 21.39 -8.49
C HIS A 125 6.86 20.79 -7.22
N ALA A 126 7.63 21.58 -6.48
CA ALA A 126 8.17 21.16 -5.18
C ALA A 126 7.08 20.85 -4.14
N ALA A 127 5.89 21.44 -4.24
CA ALA A 127 4.75 21.07 -3.42
C ALA A 127 4.14 19.73 -3.88
N PHE A 128 3.93 19.57 -5.19
CA PHE A 128 3.47 18.31 -5.78
C PHE A 128 4.36 17.12 -5.38
N GLU A 129 5.69 17.29 -5.42
CA GLU A 129 6.64 16.24 -5.04
C GLU A 129 6.56 15.86 -3.55
N ARG A 130 6.17 16.80 -2.68
CA ARG A 130 5.88 16.50 -1.27
C ARG A 130 4.56 15.75 -1.14
N ASP A 131 3.56 16.11 -1.92
CA ASP A 131 2.23 15.49 -1.86
C ASP A 131 2.26 14.03 -2.30
N ILE A 132 3.09 13.68 -3.31
CA ILE A 132 3.26 12.28 -3.73
C ILE A 132 4.07 11.43 -2.74
N SER A 133 4.67 12.02 -1.69
CA SER A 133 5.40 11.24 -0.68
C SER A 133 4.50 10.25 0.08
N ALA A 134 3.20 10.55 0.21
CA ALA A 134 2.22 9.65 0.80
C ALA A 134 2.00 8.40 -0.08
N LEU A 135 1.95 8.57 -1.40
CA LEU A 135 1.89 7.45 -2.36
C LEU A 135 3.15 6.60 -2.28
N GLY A 136 4.32 7.22 -2.14
CA GLY A 136 5.56 6.48 -1.91
C GLY A 136 5.51 5.56 -0.68
N LYS A 137 4.87 6.00 0.41
CA LYS A 137 4.66 5.15 1.60
C LYS A 137 3.68 4.00 1.34
N GLN A 138 2.62 4.25 0.56
CA GLN A 138 1.68 3.20 0.17
C GLN A 138 2.35 2.14 -0.70
N VAL A 139 3.21 2.54 -1.65
CA VAL A 139 4.04 1.63 -2.45
C VAL A 139 4.96 0.79 -1.55
N GLN A 140 5.61 1.40 -0.57
CA GLN A 140 6.45 0.64 0.39
C GLN A 140 5.64 -0.39 1.19
N GLN A 141 4.49 -0.01 1.74
CA GLN A 141 3.60 -0.94 2.46
C GLN A 141 3.09 -2.07 1.56
N PHE A 142 2.84 -1.76 0.28
CA PHE A 142 2.46 -2.75 -0.72
C PHE A 142 3.57 -3.78 -0.94
N GLN A 143 4.82 -3.34 -1.06
CA GLN A 143 5.99 -4.22 -1.19
C GLN A 143 6.23 -5.07 0.06
N GLU A 144 6.06 -4.52 1.26
CA GLU A 144 6.13 -5.30 2.51
C GLU A 144 5.07 -6.40 2.55
N THR A 145 3.85 -6.09 2.08
CA THR A 145 2.77 -7.07 1.95
C THR A 145 3.11 -8.14 0.90
N ALA A 146 3.66 -7.73 -0.24
CA ALA A 146 4.13 -8.65 -1.29
C ALA A 146 5.18 -9.62 -0.75
N ALA A 147 6.18 -9.13 -0.01
CA ALA A 147 7.22 -9.95 0.60
C ALA A 147 6.64 -10.98 1.59
N ARG A 148 5.66 -10.57 2.42
CA ARG A 148 4.98 -11.48 3.35
C ARG A 148 4.19 -12.56 2.60
N LEU A 149 3.44 -12.20 1.57
CA LEU A 149 2.66 -13.14 0.77
C LEU A 149 3.57 -14.09 -0.03
N HIS A 150 4.68 -13.58 -0.58
CA HIS A 150 5.64 -14.40 -1.30
C HIS A 150 6.27 -15.49 -0.42
N ALA A 151 6.40 -15.27 0.89
CA ALA A 151 6.85 -16.31 1.81
C ALA A 151 5.81 -17.42 2.06
N GLN A 152 4.53 -17.18 1.74
CA GLN A 152 3.41 -18.09 1.99
C GLN A 152 2.98 -18.89 0.75
N TYR A 153 3.33 -18.42 -0.46
CA TYR A 153 2.90 -19.02 -1.72
C TYR A 153 4.09 -19.47 -2.58
N ALA A 154 3.86 -20.46 -3.45
CA ALA A 154 4.85 -20.97 -4.39
C ALA A 154 4.25 -21.17 -5.79
N GLY A 155 5.12 -21.33 -6.79
CA GLY A 155 4.74 -21.53 -8.20
C GLY A 155 3.96 -20.33 -8.75
N GLY A 156 2.97 -20.59 -9.61
CA GLY A 156 2.25 -19.53 -10.34
C GLY A 156 1.59 -18.45 -9.46
N ARG A 157 1.26 -18.73 -8.19
CA ARG A 157 0.77 -17.71 -7.26
C ARG A 157 1.87 -16.75 -6.81
N ALA A 158 3.06 -17.27 -6.52
CA ALA A 158 4.22 -16.44 -6.18
C ALA A 158 4.61 -15.56 -7.37
N ASP A 159 4.60 -16.12 -8.59
CA ASP A 159 4.86 -15.38 -9.82
C ASP A 159 3.83 -14.26 -10.04
N ALA A 160 2.55 -14.51 -9.78
CA ALA A 160 1.49 -13.50 -9.88
C ALA A 160 1.65 -12.37 -8.84
N ILE A 161 2.00 -12.71 -7.59
CA ILE A 161 2.28 -11.72 -6.54
C ILE A 161 3.44 -10.81 -6.96
N GLN A 162 4.54 -11.40 -7.41
CA GLN A 162 5.72 -10.67 -7.89
C GLN A 162 5.42 -9.84 -9.13
N GLY A 163 4.59 -10.36 -10.05
CA GLY A 163 4.15 -9.64 -11.23
C GLY A 163 3.39 -8.36 -10.87
N LYS A 164 2.44 -8.45 -9.93
CA LYS A 164 1.69 -7.28 -9.46
C LYS A 164 2.57 -6.31 -8.68
N GLU A 165 3.51 -6.80 -7.87
CA GLU A 165 4.50 -5.94 -7.19
C GLU A 165 5.31 -5.13 -8.20
N ARG A 166 5.81 -5.79 -9.24
CA ARG A 166 6.59 -5.14 -10.29
C ARG A 166 5.80 -4.05 -11.00
N GLU A 167 4.55 -4.31 -11.34
CA GLU A 167 3.65 -3.34 -11.99
C GLU A 167 3.50 -2.05 -11.15
N VAL A 168 3.25 -2.19 -9.84
CA VAL A 168 3.16 -1.04 -8.92
C VAL A 168 4.49 -0.28 -8.86
N VAL A 169 5.61 -0.99 -8.72
CA VAL A 169 6.94 -0.38 -8.63
C VAL A 169 7.35 0.32 -9.92
N GLU A 170 7.00 -0.24 -11.08
CA GLU A 170 7.25 0.36 -12.39
C GLU A 170 6.40 1.62 -12.61
N ALA A 171 5.11 1.58 -12.25
CA ALA A 171 4.26 2.77 -12.29
C ALA A 171 4.81 3.89 -11.39
N TRP A 172 5.20 3.54 -10.16
CA TRP A 172 5.79 4.49 -9.21
C TRP A 172 7.10 5.09 -9.73
N ARG A 173 7.98 4.26 -10.30
CA ARG A 173 9.21 4.72 -10.93
C ARG A 173 8.93 5.68 -12.08
N GLY A 174 7.97 5.36 -12.94
CA GLY A 174 7.58 6.22 -14.06
C GLY A 174 7.08 7.60 -13.59
N LEU A 175 6.34 7.67 -12.48
CA LEU A 175 5.92 8.94 -11.88
C LEU A 175 7.13 9.74 -11.36
N LEU A 176 8.08 9.09 -10.66
CA LEU A 176 9.29 9.75 -10.18
C LEU A 176 10.15 10.31 -11.33
N GLU A 177 10.35 9.52 -12.39
CA GLU A 177 11.08 9.93 -13.59
C GLU A 177 10.40 11.13 -14.28
N ALA A 178 9.06 11.14 -14.36
CA ALA A 178 8.31 12.27 -14.89
C ALA A 178 8.47 13.54 -14.02
N CYS A 179 8.47 13.39 -12.68
CA CYS A 179 8.71 14.50 -11.76
C CYS A 179 10.12 15.07 -11.91
N ASP A 180 11.13 14.22 -11.95
CA ASP A 180 12.52 14.64 -12.10
C ASP A 180 12.76 15.31 -13.47
N GLY A 181 12.17 14.77 -14.54
CA GLY A 181 12.22 15.37 -15.87
C GLY A 181 11.60 16.77 -15.90
N ARG A 182 10.42 16.95 -15.29
CA ARG A 182 9.78 18.27 -15.17
C ARG A 182 10.59 19.23 -14.32
N ARG A 183 11.17 18.78 -13.20
CA ARG A 183 12.04 19.60 -12.35
C ARG A 183 13.22 20.17 -13.16
N ALA A 184 13.91 19.31 -13.92
CA ALA A 184 15.02 19.73 -14.78
C ALA A 184 14.59 20.78 -15.82
N GLN A 185 13.45 20.58 -16.49
CA GLN A 185 12.94 21.56 -17.46
C GLN A 185 12.63 22.93 -16.83
N LEU A 186 12.09 22.95 -15.60
CA LEU A 186 11.80 24.19 -14.87
C LEU A 186 13.09 24.91 -14.45
N GLU A 187 14.09 24.16 -13.99
CA GLU A 187 15.42 24.68 -13.63
C GLU A 187 16.12 25.29 -14.84
N ASP A 188 16.17 24.56 -15.96
CA ASP A 188 16.76 25.02 -17.23
C ASP A 188 16.06 26.29 -17.73
N THR A 189 14.72 26.34 -17.63
CA THR A 189 13.93 27.50 -18.05
C THR A 189 14.23 28.72 -17.19
N ALA A 190 14.31 28.54 -15.87
CA ALA A 190 14.67 29.61 -14.94
C ALA A 190 16.10 30.11 -15.17
N GLU A 191 17.06 29.21 -15.44
CA GLU A 191 18.44 29.57 -15.77
C GLU A 191 18.53 30.38 -17.07
N LYS A 192 17.82 29.94 -18.13
CA LYS A 192 17.72 30.68 -19.40
C LYS A 192 17.28 32.13 -19.18
N PHE A 193 16.20 32.34 -18.43
CA PHE A 193 15.70 33.69 -18.18
C PHE A 193 16.63 34.53 -17.30
N ARG A 194 17.29 33.91 -16.31
CA ARG A 194 18.32 34.58 -15.51
C ARG A 194 19.47 35.06 -16.38
N PHE A 195 19.93 34.22 -17.32
CA PHE A 195 20.98 34.59 -18.27
C PHE A 195 20.54 35.77 -19.16
N PHE A 196 19.33 35.73 -19.73
CA PHE A 196 18.82 36.85 -20.54
C PHE A 196 18.72 38.16 -19.74
N ALA A 197 18.34 38.10 -18.46
CA ALA A 197 18.34 39.27 -17.60
C ALA A 197 19.75 39.85 -17.44
N VAL A 198 20.75 39.02 -17.13
CA VAL A 198 22.16 39.44 -16.99
C VAL A 198 22.69 40.08 -18.28
N VAL A 199 22.40 39.48 -19.44
CA VAL A 199 22.82 40.03 -20.74
C VAL A 199 22.16 41.37 -21.01
N ARG A 200 20.85 41.51 -20.76
CA ARG A 200 20.12 42.77 -20.93
C ARG A 200 20.66 43.87 -20.03
N ASP A 201 20.94 43.54 -18.78
CA ASP A 201 21.47 44.50 -17.79
C ASP A 201 22.87 44.96 -18.21
N LEU A 202 23.72 44.05 -18.72
CA LEU A 202 25.03 44.39 -19.26
C LEU A 202 24.93 45.28 -20.51
N MET A 203 24.03 44.98 -21.43
CA MET A 203 23.80 45.82 -22.63
C MET A 203 23.33 47.23 -22.25
N ALA A 204 22.38 47.34 -21.33
CA ALA A 204 21.89 48.64 -20.84
C ALA A 204 23.00 49.45 -20.15
N TRP A 205 23.85 48.79 -19.37
CA TRP A 205 25.01 49.43 -18.74
C TRP A 205 26.04 49.91 -19.77
N MET A 206 26.34 49.11 -20.80
CA MET A 206 27.25 49.50 -21.88
C MET A 206 26.73 50.72 -22.63
N GLU A 207 25.45 50.72 -23.01
CA GLU A 207 24.81 51.85 -23.68
C GLU A 207 24.89 53.13 -22.84
N SER A 208 24.56 53.03 -21.54
CA SER A 208 24.67 54.16 -20.61
C SER A 208 26.11 54.68 -20.48
N THR A 209 27.10 53.78 -20.46
CA THR A 209 28.51 54.15 -20.36
C THR A 209 29.00 54.83 -21.63
N ILE A 210 28.61 54.34 -22.82
CA ILE A 210 28.91 54.98 -24.11
C ILE A 210 28.35 56.40 -24.14
N GLN A 211 27.08 56.57 -23.76
CA GLN A 211 26.43 57.87 -23.70
C GLN A 211 27.15 58.83 -22.72
N GLN A 212 27.63 58.33 -21.59
CA GLN A 212 28.43 59.12 -20.65
C GLN A 212 29.77 59.55 -21.26
N ILE A 213 30.44 58.70 -22.03
CA ILE A 213 31.71 59.04 -22.71
C ILE A 213 31.46 60.11 -23.77
N GLU A 214 30.40 59.98 -24.58
CA GLU A 214 30.07 60.95 -25.63
C GLU A 214 29.68 62.33 -25.08
N THR A 215 29.13 62.37 -23.87
CA THR A 215 28.72 63.63 -23.21
C THR A 215 29.83 64.30 -22.42
N GLN A 216 31.01 63.68 -22.27
CA GLN A 216 32.19 64.36 -21.72
C GLN A 216 32.78 65.32 -22.76
N GLU A 217 32.69 66.64 -22.50
CA GLU A 217 33.29 67.67 -23.35
C GLU A 217 34.81 67.49 -23.49
N LYS A 218 35.34 67.74 -24.69
CA LYS A 218 36.78 67.71 -24.99
C LYS A 218 37.55 68.63 -24.02
N PRO A 219 38.67 68.17 -23.43
CA PRO A 219 39.48 69.02 -22.57
C PRO A 219 39.99 70.23 -23.37
N ARG A 220 39.80 71.43 -22.79
CA ARG A 220 40.25 72.72 -23.31
C ARG A 220 41.77 72.83 -23.39
#